data_AF-A0A2D3V4H4-F1
#
_entry.id   AF-A0A2D3V4H4-F1
#
_cell.length_a   1.000
_cell.length_b   1.000
_cell.length_c   1.000
_cell.angle_alpha   90.00
_cell.angle_beta   90.00
_cell.angle_gamma   90.00
#
_symmetry.space_group_name_H-M   'P 1'
#
loop_
_entity.id
_entity.type
_entity.pdbx_description
1 polymer ?
#
loop_
_entity_poly.entity_id
_entity_poly.type
_entity_poly.pdbx_seq_one_letter_code
_entity_poly.pdbx_strand_id
1 'polypeptide(L)'
;MDVDNSGYYYVPVVLAEFGFDQTDGSYDGVYAKCIKSFITGQPGGPGGWMQWVISGSYYIREDSQDYEEKWGLYNHDWSAWRNPDASAYTKAFVSA
;
A
#
# COMPACT_ATOMS: atom_id res chain seq x y z
N MET A 1 5.89 -28.72 21.68
CA MET A 1 6.36 -27.54 20.93
C MET A 1 7.26 -26.79 21.88
N ASP A 2 8.53 -26.66 21.52
CA ASP A 2 9.61 -26.20 22.39
C ASP A 2 9.70 -24.66 22.33
N VAL A 3 9.39 -24.01 23.45
CA VAL A 3 9.33 -22.55 23.58
C VAL A 3 10.70 -21.91 23.78
N ASP A 4 11.76 -22.70 23.90
CA ASP A 4 13.11 -22.22 24.21
C ASP A 4 14.02 -22.11 22.97
N ASN A 5 13.52 -22.43 21.77
CA ASN A 5 14.26 -22.26 20.53
C ASN A 5 14.12 -20.84 19.96
N SER A 6 15.16 -20.02 20.18
CA SER A 6 15.28 -18.63 19.70
C SER A 6 15.13 -18.40 18.18
N GLY A 7 15.09 -19.45 17.36
CA GLY A 7 14.82 -19.36 15.91
C GLY A 7 13.33 -19.39 15.51
N TYR A 8 12.40 -19.52 16.47
CA TYR A 8 11.01 -19.91 16.18
C TYR A 8 10.03 -18.75 15.88
N TYR A 9 10.39 -17.47 16.08
CA TYR A 9 9.42 -16.36 15.95
C TYR A 9 9.87 -15.10 15.18
N TYR A 10 11.01 -15.10 14.49
CA TYR A 10 11.43 -13.94 13.67
C TYR A 10 11.48 -14.31 12.19
N VAL A 11 10.30 -14.49 11.59
CA VAL A 11 10.18 -14.62 10.13
C VAL A 11 9.94 -13.24 9.51
N PRO A 12 10.64 -12.89 8.42
CA PRO A 12 10.33 -11.66 7.71
C PRO A 12 8.93 -11.77 7.11
N VAL A 13 8.07 -10.80 7.44
CA VAL A 13 6.72 -10.68 6.89
C VAL A 13 6.67 -9.43 6.02
N VAL A 14 5.97 -9.54 4.89
CA VAL A 14 5.71 -8.42 3.98
C VAL A 14 4.21 -8.21 3.91
N LEU A 15 3.76 -6.97 4.11
CA LEU A 15 2.40 -6.58 3.77
C LEU A 15 2.29 -6.48 2.25
N ALA A 16 1.89 -7.59 1.62
CA ALA A 16 1.96 -7.76 0.17
C ALA A 16 1.03 -6.80 -0.59
N GLU A 17 -0.04 -6.32 0.03
CA GLU A 17 -0.97 -5.39 -0.61
C GLU A 17 -1.56 -4.46 0.46
N PHE A 18 -1.42 -3.16 0.25
CA PHE A 18 -2.22 -2.15 0.92
C PHE A 18 -2.40 -0.94 0.01
N GLY A 19 -3.40 -0.12 0.33
CA GLY A 19 -3.63 1.11 -0.41
C GLY A 19 -4.85 1.83 0.16
N PHE A 20 -5.18 2.94 -0.46
CA PHE A 20 -6.35 3.74 -0.15
C PHE A 20 -6.79 4.41 -1.46
N ASP A 21 -8.03 4.87 -1.48
CA ASP A 21 -8.59 5.54 -2.65
C ASP A 21 -7.69 6.73 -3.05
N GLN A 22 -7.33 6.78 -4.32
CA GLN A 22 -6.46 7.79 -4.91
C GLN A 22 -7.28 8.92 -5.59
N THR A 23 -8.62 8.86 -5.54
CA THR A 23 -9.52 9.86 -6.11
C THR A 23 -9.94 10.94 -5.11
N ASP A 24 -9.59 10.80 -3.84
CA ASP A 24 -9.98 11.71 -2.77
C ASP A 24 -8.87 11.92 -1.71
N GLY A 25 -9.25 12.43 -0.53
CA GLY A 25 -8.38 12.69 0.61
C GLY A 25 -8.09 11.48 1.51
N SER A 26 -8.40 10.25 1.09
CA SER A 26 -8.25 9.03 1.92
C SER A 26 -6.82 8.79 2.43
N TYR A 27 -5.81 9.33 1.74
CA TYR A 27 -4.41 9.28 2.17
C TYR A 27 -4.15 9.97 3.52
N ASP A 28 -4.99 10.92 3.93
CA ASP A 28 -4.92 11.59 5.24
C ASP A 28 -5.90 10.98 6.27
N GLY A 29 -6.60 9.92 5.91
CA GLY A 29 -7.53 9.21 6.77
C GLY A 29 -6.86 8.46 7.92
N VAL A 30 -7.68 8.04 8.89
CA VAL A 30 -7.22 7.25 10.05
C VAL A 30 -6.56 5.94 9.59
N TYR A 31 -7.13 5.26 8.60
CA TYR A 31 -6.56 4.03 8.05
C TYR A 31 -5.13 4.23 7.53
N ALA A 32 -4.90 5.25 6.68
CA ALA A 32 -3.60 5.54 6.10
C ALA A 32 -2.55 5.86 7.18
N LYS A 33 -2.94 6.67 8.18
CA LYS A 33 -2.10 7.01 9.34
C LYS A 33 -1.75 5.79 10.19
N CYS A 34 -2.74 4.96 10.50
CA CYS A 34 -2.54 3.76 11.33
C CYS A 34 -1.68 2.73 10.62
N ILE A 35 -1.91 2.48 9.32
CA ILE A 35 -1.14 1.47 8.59
C ILE A 35 0.31 1.91 8.39
N LYS A 36 0.56 3.20 8.16
CA LYS A 36 1.91 3.78 8.18
C LYS A 36 2.60 3.49 9.50
N SER A 37 1.97 3.87 10.61
CA SER A 37 2.54 3.67 11.95
C SER A 37 2.78 2.20 12.26
N PHE A 38 1.90 1.31 11.81
CA PHE A 38 2.06 -0.12 11.99
C PHE A 38 3.27 -0.63 11.21
N ILE A 39 3.37 -0.35 9.91
CA ILE A 39 4.45 -0.84 9.06
C ILE A 39 5.80 -0.29 9.51
N THR A 40 5.91 1.01 9.78
CA THR A 40 7.20 1.64 10.13
C THR A 40 7.61 1.40 11.60
N GLY A 41 6.66 0.99 12.46
CA GLY A 41 6.86 0.83 13.90
C GLY A 41 7.05 -0.61 14.37
N GLN A 42 7.28 -1.58 13.46
CA GLN A 42 7.44 -2.97 13.85
C GLN A 42 8.67 -3.18 14.77
N PRO A 43 8.60 -4.15 15.71
CA PRO A 43 9.77 -4.55 16.49
C PRO A 43 10.89 -5.02 15.57
N GLY A 44 12.07 -4.40 15.67
CA GLY A 44 13.22 -4.72 14.81
C GLY A 44 13.37 -3.82 13.58
N GLY A 45 12.49 -2.85 13.37
CA GLY A 45 12.57 -1.84 12.30
C GLY A 45 11.36 -1.88 11.36
N PRO A 46 11.32 -1.01 10.33
CA PRO A 46 10.21 -0.97 9.38
C PRO A 46 9.97 -2.31 8.69
N GLY A 47 8.72 -2.77 8.68
CA GLY A 47 8.29 -3.95 7.95
C GLY A 47 8.27 -3.73 6.44
N GLY A 48 8.44 -4.81 5.67
CA GLY A 48 8.30 -4.77 4.21
C GLY A 48 6.86 -4.55 3.77
N TRP A 49 6.65 -3.86 2.65
CA TRP A 49 5.32 -3.56 2.13
C TRP A 49 5.31 -3.38 0.61
N MET A 50 4.14 -3.51 0.00
CA MET A 50 3.90 -3.19 -1.42
C MET A 50 2.57 -2.44 -1.58
N GLN A 51 2.61 -1.37 -2.39
CA GLN A 51 1.43 -0.56 -2.71
C GLN A 51 0.56 -1.28 -3.75
N TRP A 52 -0.70 -1.48 -3.41
CA TRP A 52 -1.77 -1.78 -4.35
C TRP A 52 -2.37 -0.46 -4.88
N VAL A 53 -2.28 -0.11 -6.15
CA VAL A 53 -1.59 -0.76 -7.28
C VAL A 53 -1.07 0.32 -8.23
N ILE A 54 -0.17 -0.01 -9.15
CA ILE A 54 0.30 0.96 -10.16
C ILE A 54 -0.75 1.25 -11.24
N SER A 55 -1.62 0.28 -11.56
CA SER A 55 -2.55 0.38 -12.67
C SER A 55 -3.65 1.39 -12.42
N GLY A 56 -3.87 2.32 -13.36
CA GLY A 56 -5.00 3.25 -13.32
C GLY A 56 -6.31 2.67 -13.85
N SER A 57 -6.24 1.57 -14.62
CA SER A 57 -7.38 0.91 -15.23
C SER A 57 -7.09 -0.57 -15.51
N TYR A 58 -8.16 -1.36 -15.73
CA TYR A 58 -8.10 -2.74 -16.19
C TYR A 58 -8.77 -2.90 -17.55
N TYR A 59 -8.24 -3.79 -18.38
CA TYR A 59 -8.96 -4.22 -19.59
C TYR A 59 -10.33 -4.79 -19.25
N ILE A 60 -10.41 -5.68 -18.25
CA ILE A 60 -11.65 -6.25 -17.69
C ILE A 60 -11.47 -6.47 -16.19
N ARG A 61 -12.46 -6.06 -15.39
CA ARG A 61 -12.57 -6.42 -13.97
C ARG A 61 -14.04 -6.58 -13.60
N GLU A 62 -14.38 -7.67 -12.91
CA GLU A 62 -15.76 -7.94 -12.47
C GLU A 62 -16.78 -7.81 -13.62
N ASP A 63 -16.46 -8.41 -14.77
CA ASP A 63 -17.24 -8.38 -16.02
C ASP A 63 -17.44 -6.98 -16.66
N SER A 64 -16.79 -5.95 -16.12
CA SER A 64 -16.75 -4.61 -16.69
C SER A 64 -15.49 -4.41 -17.53
N GLN A 65 -15.67 -4.04 -18.80
CA GLN A 65 -14.56 -3.58 -19.64
C GLN A 65 -14.12 -2.18 -19.24
N ASP A 66 -12.84 -1.86 -19.45
CA ASP A 66 -12.26 -0.53 -19.19
C ASP A 66 -12.55 -0.05 -17.76
N TYR A 67 -12.31 -0.92 -16.77
CA TYR A 67 -12.66 -0.63 -15.39
C TYR A 67 -11.65 0.32 -14.76
N GLU A 68 -12.14 1.43 -14.22
CA GLU A 68 -11.37 2.44 -13.50
C GLU A 68 -10.83 1.89 -12.17
N GLU A 69 -9.50 1.84 -12.02
CA GLU A 69 -8.86 1.45 -10.75
C GLU A 69 -8.60 2.69 -9.89
N LYS A 70 -9.55 2.99 -9.00
CA LYS A 70 -9.48 4.16 -8.11
C LYS A 70 -8.40 4.06 -7.05
N TRP A 71 -7.90 2.86 -6.75
CA TRP A 71 -6.77 2.66 -5.83
C TRP A 71 -5.42 2.71 -6.58
N GLY A 72 -5.48 2.91 -7.89
CA GLY A 72 -4.36 3.01 -8.80
C GLY A 72 -3.59 4.32 -8.66
N LEU A 73 -2.26 4.23 -8.59
CA LEU A 73 -1.39 5.40 -8.54
C LEU A 73 -1.47 6.24 -9.82
N TYR A 74 -1.63 5.61 -10.98
CA TYR A 74 -1.86 6.30 -12.26
C TYR A 74 -3.35 6.60 -12.46
N ASN A 75 -3.63 7.62 -13.26
CA ASN A 75 -4.97 7.89 -13.78
C ASN A 75 -5.38 6.84 -14.84
N HIS A 76 -6.66 6.83 -15.20
CA HIS A 76 -7.27 5.83 -16.08
C HIS A 76 -6.51 5.57 -17.39
N ASP A 77 -6.00 6.62 -18.01
CA ASP A 77 -5.28 6.57 -19.29
C ASP A 77 -3.76 6.44 -19.14
N TRP A 78 -3.27 6.26 -17.91
CA TRP A 78 -1.86 6.08 -17.58
C TRP A 78 -0.95 7.24 -17.99
N SER A 79 -1.55 8.43 -18.22
CA SER A 79 -0.81 9.62 -18.65
C SER A 79 -0.15 10.37 -17.49
N ALA A 80 -0.65 10.21 -16.27
CA ALA A 80 -0.16 10.92 -15.09
C ALA A 80 -0.43 10.17 -13.78
N TRP A 81 0.22 10.62 -12.70
CA TRP A 81 -0.19 10.24 -11.35
C TRP A 81 -1.59 10.77 -11.06
N ARG A 82 -2.48 9.93 -10.54
CA ARG A 82 -3.86 10.30 -10.21
C ARG A 82 -3.92 11.33 -9.09
N ASN A 83 -3.15 11.09 -8.03
CA ASN A 83 -3.05 11.99 -6.89
C ASN A 83 -1.57 12.09 -6.46
N PRO A 84 -0.89 13.19 -6.84
CA PRO A 84 0.50 13.43 -6.46
C PRO A 84 0.72 13.49 -4.94
N ASP A 85 -0.23 14.01 -4.17
CA ASP A 85 -0.12 14.14 -2.71
C ASP A 85 -0.21 12.78 -2.02
N ALA A 86 -1.14 11.94 -2.47
CA ALA A 86 -1.25 10.55 -2.03
C ALA A 86 0.03 9.75 -2.37
N SER A 87 0.58 9.96 -3.58
CA SER A 87 1.85 9.36 -3.98
C SER A 87 3.03 9.84 -3.12
N ALA A 88 3.06 11.13 -2.77
CA ALA A 88 4.07 11.70 -1.88
C ALA A 88 3.96 11.14 -0.45
N TYR A 89 2.73 10.93 0.03
CA TYR A 89 2.48 10.31 1.32
C TYR A 89 3.06 8.88 1.40
N THR A 90 2.80 8.05 0.40
CA THR A 90 3.34 6.67 0.34
C THR A 90 4.87 6.67 0.20
N LYS A 91 5.47 7.60 -0.57
CA LYS A 91 6.94 7.70 -0.68
C LYS A 91 7.64 7.89 0.67
N ALA A 92 7.00 8.58 1.62
CA ALA A 92 7.57 8.80 2.95
C ALA A 92 7.72 7.52 3.79
N PHE A 93 7.12 6.40 3.38
CA PHE A 93 7.27 5.10 4.04
C PHE A 93 8.65 4.49 3.75
N VAL A 94 9.33 4.89 2.68
CA VAL A 94 10.66 4.41 2.29
C VAL A 94 11.77 5.12 3.09
N SER A 95 11.53 6.35 3.52
CA SER A 95 12.48 7.18 4.28
C SER A 95 12.41 6.98 5.79
N ALA A 96 11.50 6.12 6.27
CA ALA A 96 11.23 5.90 7.69
C ALA A 96 12.16 4.85 8.31
#